data_AF-A0A1Y1NEN1-F1
#
_entry.id   AF-A0A1Y1NEN1-F1
#
_cell.length_a   1.000
_cell.length_b   1.000
_cell.length_c   1.000
_cell.angle_alpha   90.00
_cell.angle_beta   90.00
_cell.angle_gamma   90.00
#
_symmetry.space_group_name_H-M   'P 1'
#
loop_
_entity.id
_entity.type
_entity.pdbx_description
1 polymer ?
#
loop_
_entity_poly.entity_id
_entity_poly.type
_entity_poly.pdbx_seq_one_letter_code
_entity_poly.pdbx_strand_id
1 'polypeptide(L)'
;FGLPAAIGAKVAQPEALVIDIDGDASFGMTLTELATAAQFNIGVKVIVLNNEEQGMVTQWQNLFYEDRYAHTHQVNPDFVKLAESMHVQSRRLVNPAETVDALKWLIDSEGPALLEVVTDKKVPVLPMVPAGSALHEFLVFDGEKDKERRELMRQRTGGLHG
;
A
#
# COMPACT_ATOMS: atom_id res chain seq x y z
N PHE A 1 6.08 -10.85 -0.84
CA PHE A 1 7.51 -10.63 -1.17
C PHE A 1 8.13 -9.63 -0.21
N GLY A 2 7.53 -8.43 -0.07
CA GLY A 2 8.04 -7.33 0.75
C GLY A 2 8.54 -7.77 2.13
N LEU A 3 7.62 -8.20 3.00
CA LEU A 3 7.94 -8.59 4.37
C LEU A 3 9.06 -9.65 4.50
N PRO A 4 8.99 -10.86 3.91
CA PRO A 4 10.05 -11.85 4.06
C PRO A 4 11.39 -11.40 3.46
N ALA A 5 11.39 -10.64 2.36
CA ALA A 5 12.62 -10.10 1.79
C ALA A 5 13.25 -9.06 2.73
N ALA A 6 12.44 -8.19 3.34
CA ALA A 6 12.88 -7.18 4.28
C ALA A 6 13.44 -7.79 5.57
N ILE A 7 12.84 -8.87 6.07
CA ILE A 7 13.37 -9.66 7.20
C ILE A 7 14.77 -10.19 6.83
N GLY A 8 14.92 -10.85 5.68
CA GLY A 8 16.22 -11.36 5.22
C GLY A 8 17.27 -10.26 5.04
N ALA A 9 16.89 -9.12 4.46
CA ALA A 9 17.76 -7.98 4.29
C ALA A 9 18.21 -7.38 5.63
N LYS A 10 17.31 -7.28 6.62
CA LYS A 10 17.65 -6.79 7.97
C LYS A 10 18.58 -7.74 8.71
N VAL A 11 18.44 -9.06 8.53
CA VAL A 11 19.40 -10.05 9.06
C VAL A 11 20.77 -9.90 8.39
N ALA A 12 20.80 -9.69 7.06
CA ALA A 12 22.04 -9.53 6.31
C ALA A 12 22.76 -8.20 6.61
N GLN A 13 22.02 -7.16 6.98
CA GLN A 13 22.52 -5.83 7.33
C GLN A 13 21.87 -5.34 8.64
N PRO A 14 22.32 -5.82 9.82
CA PRO A 14 21.69 -5.53 11.11
C PRO A 14 21.60 -4.04 11.46
N GLU A 15 22.60 -3.25 11.07
CA GLU A 15 22.65 -1.82 11.35
C GLU A 15 21.87 -0.96 10.34
N ALA A 16 21.46 -1.52 9.20
CA ALA A 16 20.74 -0.77 8.17
C ALA A 16 19.28 -0.55 8.59
N LEU A 17 18.74 0.63 8.28
CA LEU A 17 17.30 0.87 8.31
C LEU A 17 16.66 0.15 7.11
N VAL A 18 15.91 -0.91 7.37
CA VAL A 18 15.20 -1.68 6.34
C VAL A 18 13.71 -1.40 6.46
N ILE A 19 13.16 -0.80 5.41
CA ILE A 19 11.74 -0.45 5.32
C ILE A 19 11.11 -1.26 4.18
N ASP A 20 10.09 -2.03 4.51
CA ASP A 20 9.17 -2.65 3.57
C ASP A 20 8.03 -1.67 3.26
N ILE A 21 7.92 -1.23 2.01
CA ILE A 21 6.79 -0.45 1.53
C ILE A 21 5.87 -1.42 0.78
N ASP A 22 4.81 -1.86 1.45
CA ASP A 22 3.92 -2.89 0.96
C ASP A 22 2.52 -2.35 0.67
N GLY A 23 1.81 -3.01 -0.25
CA GLY A 23 0.38 -2.78 -0.46
C GLY A 23 -0.44 -3.66 0.45
N ASP A 24 -1.62 -3.22 0.86
CA ASP A 24 -2.57 -4.01 1.66
C ASP A 24 -2.84 -5.42 1.11
N ALA A 25 -3.10 -5.54 -0.19
CA ALA A 25 -3.35 -6.83 -0.84
C ALA A 25 -2.10 -7.73 -0.86
N SER A 26 -0.91 -7.13 -1.04
CA SER A 26 0.37 -7.85 -1.11
C SER A 26 0.80 -8.32 0.29
N PHE A 27 0.69 -7.45 1.28
CA PHE A 27 0.93 -7.76 2.68
C PHE A 27 0.02 -8.88 3.17
N GLY A 28 -1.25 -8.86 2.76
CA GLY A 28 -2.24 -9.91 2.99
C GLY A 28 -1.78 -11.33 2.63
N MET A 29 -0.81 -11.49 1.73
CA MET A 29 -0.31 -12.80 1.32
C MET A 29 0.64 -13.46 2.32
N THR A 30 1.48 -12.67 3.00
CA THR A 30 2.60 -13.18 3.82
C THR A 30 2.72 -12.53 5.19
N LEU A 31 1.65 -11.87 5.66
CA LEU A 31 1.61 -11.16 6.94
C LEU A 31 1.97 -12.00 8.18
N THR A 32 1.90 -13.33 8.08
CA THR A 32 2.28 -14.24 9.17
C THR A 32 3.75 -14.11 9.58
N GLU A 33 4.61 -13.61 8.68
CA GLU A 33 6.04 -13.43 8.95
C GLU A 33 6.33 -12.26 9.91
N LEU A 34 5.34 -11.45 10.27
CA LEU A 34 5.50 -10.51 11.38
C LEU A 34 5.81 -11.25 12.69
N ALA A 35 5.24 -12.44 12.89
CA ALA A 35 5.56 -13.29 14.03
C ALA A 35 7.03 -13.75 14.00
N THR A 36 7.56 -14.05 12.81
CA THR A 36 9.00 -14.35 12.61
C THR A 36 9.86 -13.16 12.98
N ALA A 37 9.52 -11.94 12.51
CA ALA A 37 10.26 -10.74 12.85
C ALA A 37 10.26 -10.47 14.36
N ALA A 38 9.12 -10.66 15.04
CA ALA A 38 9.01 -10.53 16.48
C ALA A 38 9.80 -11.60 17.24
N GLN A 39 9.70 -12.87 16.86
CA GLN A 39 10.38 -13.99 17.51
C GLN A 39 11.90 -13.79 17.57
N PHE A 40 12.49 -13.27 16.50
CA PHE A 40 13.93 -13.03 16.39
C PHE A 40 14.35 -11.58 16.67
N ASN A 41 13.40 -10.73 17.08
CA ASN A 41 13.60 -9.29 17.27
C ASN A 41 14.29 -8.61 16.08
N ILE A 42 13.88 -8.95 14.86
CA ILE A 42 14.42 -8.40 13.63
C ILE A 42 13.76 -7.05 13.40
N GLY A 43 14.53 -5.97 13.55
CA GLY A 43 14.05 -4.58 13.52
C GLY A 43 13.62 -4.04 12.16
N VAL A 44 12.83 -4.80 11.40
CA VAL A 44 12.25 -4.38 10.12
C VAL A 44 11.09 -3.39 10.33
N LYS A 45 11.00 -2.39 9.46
CA LYS A 45 9.92 -1.39 9.48
C LYS A 45 8.98 -1.68 8.33
N VAL A 46 7.69 -1.83 8.60
CA VAL A 46 6.69 -2.14 7.58
C VAL A 46 5.77 -0.95 7.42
N ILE A 47 5.58 -0.47 6.21
CA ILE A 47 4.58 0.53 5.84
C ILE A 47 3.57 -0.17 4.94
N VAL A 48 2.32 -0.26 5.37
CA VAL A 48 1.22 -0.76 4.54
C VAL A 48 0.46 0.43 3.99
N LEU A 49 0.51 0.64 2.68
CA LEU A 49 -0.33 1.62 1.99
C LEU A 49 -1.72 1.00 1.78
N ASN A 50 -2.64 1.33 2.68
CA ASN A 50 -3.98 0.79 2.72
C ASN A 50 -4.94 1.66 1.91
N ASN A 51 -5.14 1.29 0.63
CA ASN A 51 -6.20 1.84 -0.24
C ASN A 51 -7.41 0.89 -0.37
N GLU A 52 -7.43 -0.22 0.38
CA GLU A 52 -8.48 -1.25 0.37
C GLU A 52 -8.77 -1.84 -1.03
N GLU A 53 -7.74 -1.95 -1.88
CA GLU A 53 -7.88 -2.45 -3.23
C GLU A 53 -6.60 -3.02 -3.84
N GLN A 54 -6.75 -3.87 -4.84
CA GLN A 54 -5.65 -4.25 -5.72
C GLN A 54 -5.36 -3.12 -6.72
N GLY A 55 -4.83 -2.00 -6.22
CA GLY A 55 -4.75 -0.71 -6.93
C GLY A 55 -4.16 -0.76 -8.35
N MET A 56 -3.14 -1.61 -8.56
CA MET A 56 -2.59 -1.82 -9.89
C MET A 56 -3.62 -2.45 -10.84
N VAL A 57 -4.33 -3.51 -10.41
CA VAL A 57 -5.33 -4.18 -11.25
C VAL A 57 -6.55 -3.28 -11.48
N THR A 58 -6.97 -2.53 -10.46
CA THR A 58 -8.09 -1.57 -10.62
C THR A 58 -7.73 -0.42 -11.56
N GLN A 59 -6.48 0.05 -11.60
CA GLN A 59 -6.02 1.01 -12.62
C GLN A 59 -6.20 0.47 -14.04
N TRP A 60 -5.88 -0.80 -14.30
CA TRP A 60 -6.10 -1.41 -15.62
C TRP A 60 -7.58 -1.59 -15.93
N GLN A 61 -8.39 -1.98 -14.94
CA GLN A 61 -9.86 -2.06 -15.09
C GLN A 61 -10.49 -0.69 -15.38
N ASN A 62 -9.93 0.37 -14.82
CA ASN A 62 -10.32 1.75 -15.11
C ASN A 62 -9.98 2.16 -16.54
N LEU A 63 -8.78 1.85 -17.01
CA LEU A 63 -8.31 2.30 -18.32
C LEU A 63 -8.90 1.49 -19.48
N PHE A 64 -9.08 0.19 -19.31
CA PHE A 64 -9.35 -0.72 -20.43
C PHE A 64 -10.65 -1.54 -20.31
N TYR A 65 -11.30 -1.52 -19.13
CA TYR A 65 -12.49 -2.33 -18.87
C TYR A 65 -13.64 -1.54 -18.23
N GLU A 66 -13.67 -0.24 -18.48
CA GLU A 66 -14.80 0.64 -18.15
C GLU A 66 -15.26 0.57 -16.68
N ASP A 67 -14.33 0.59 -15.74
CA ASP A 67 -14.63 0.60 -14.29
C ASP A 67 -15.29 -0.69 -13.77
N ARG A 68 -15.18 -1.79 -14.52
CA ARG A 68 -15.71 -3.10 -14.11
C ARG A 68 -14.72 -3.82 -13.19
N TYR A 69 -14.86 -3.58 -11.90
CA TYR A 69 -14.01 -4.20 -10.88
C TYR A 69 -14.38 -5.66 -10.62
N ALA A 70 -13.60 -6.59 -11.18
CA ALA A 70 -13.82 -8.02 -11.04
C ALA A 70 -12.89 -8.62 -9.97
N HIS A 71 -13.41 -8.76 -8.75
CA HIS A 71 -12.73 -9.42 -7.61
C HIS A 71 -11.39 -8.78 -7.19
N THR A 72 -11.26 -7.47 -7.36
CA THR A 72 -10.06 -6.68 -7.06
C THR A 72 -10.12 -5.93 -5.72
N HIS A 73 -11.10 -6.27 -4.89
CA HIS A 73 -11.30 -5.70 -3.55
C HIS A 73 -11.39 -6.85 -2.55
N GLN A 74 -10.27 -7.15 -1.90
CA GLN A 74 -10.22 -8.07 -0.77
C GLN A 74 -10.69 -7.38 0.52
N VAL A 75 -11.12 -8.15 1.50
CA VAL A 75 -11.40 -7.63 2.85
C VAL A 75 -10.09 -7.67 3.65
N ASN A 76 -9.61 -6.50 4.06
CA ASN A 76 -8.42 -6.39 4.89
C ASN A 76 -8.75 -6.71 6.36
N PRO A 77 -7.83 -7.35 7.11
CA PRO A 77 -7.94 -7.41 8.57
C PRO A 77 -7.67 -6.04 9.19
N ASP A 78 -7.94 -5.92 10.49
CA ASP A 78 -7.45 -4.78 11.28
C ASP A 78 -5.93 -4.93 11.48
N PHE A 79 -5.13 -4.27 10.66
CA PHE A 79 -3.66 -4.44 10.64
C PHE A 79 -3.00 -4.08 11.98
N VAL A 80 -3.57 -3.15 12.75
CA VAL A 80 -3.07 -2.79 14.09
C VAL A 80 -3.26 -3.96 15.04
N LYS A 81 -4.49 -4.50 15.14
CA LYS A 81 -4.76 -5.68 16.00
C LYS A 81 -4.00 -6.93 15.55
N LEU A 82 -3.82 -7.09 14.24
CA LEU A 82 -3.02 -8.16 13.67
C LEU A 82 -1.56 -8.06 14.15
N ALA A 83 -0.93 -6.88 14.04
CA ALA A 83 0.43 -6.65 14.49
C ALA A 83 0.57 -6.86 16.00
N GLU A 84 -0.37 -6.33 16.80
CA GLU A 84 -0.44 -6.58 18.24
C GLU A 84 -0.49 -8.08 18.57
N SER A 85 -1.32 -8.86 17.84
CA SER A 85 -1.42 -10.31 18.02
C SER A 85 -0.14 -11.08 17.68
N MET A 86 0.74 -10.46 16.89
CA MET A 86 2.05 -11.00 16.49
C MET A 86 3.20 -10.40 17.29
N HIS A 87 2.91 -9.68 18.38
CA HIS A 87 3.89 -9.00 19.25
C HIS A 87 4.72 -7.92 18.53
N VAL A 88 4.14 -7.29 17.51
CA VAL A 88 4.73 -6.18 16.76
C VAL A 88 4.03 -4.89 17.13
N GLN A 89 4.80 -3.86 17.45
CA GLN A 89 4.26 -2.52 17.72
C GLN A 89 3.70 -1.90 16.43
N SER A 90 2.55 -1.25 16.54
CA SER A 90 1.84 -0.75 15.37
C SER A 90 1.16 0.59 15.59
N ARG A 91 1.01 1.35 14.50
CA ARG A 91 0.25 2.60 14.45
C ARG A 91 -0.56 2.66 13.16
N ARG A 92 -1.75 3.27 13.23
CA ARG A 92 -2.54 3.65 12.05
C ARG A 92 -2.44 5.17 11.84
N LEU A 93 -2.16 5.56 10.61
CA LEU A 93 -2.13 6.94 10.14
C LEU A 93 -3.33 7.16 9.21
N VAL A 94 -4.24 8.06 9.60
CA VAL A 94 -5.41 8.45 8.80
C VAL A 94 -5.31 9.91 8.34
N ASN A 95 -4.79 10.79 9.20
CA ASN A 95 -4.69 12.21 8.93
C ASN A 95 -3.35 12.54 8.26
N PRO A 96 -3.34 13.05 7.01
CA PRO A 96 -2.09 13.40 6.32
C PRO A 96 -1.20 14.39 7.07
N ALA A 97 -1.77 15.25 7.92
CA ALA A 97 -1.00 16.21 8.72
C ALA A 97 -0.06 15.53 9.74
N GLU A 98 -0.34 14.27 10.13
CA GLU A 98 0.45 13.51 11.10
C GLU A 98 1.53 12.63 10.44
N THR A 99 1.68 12.69 9.12
CA THR A 99 2.58 11.80 8.36
C THR A 99 4.02 11.86 8.86
N VAL A 100 4.55 13.07 9.09
CA VAL A 100 5.92 13.25 9.55
C VAL A 100 6.14 12.60 10.91
N ASP A 101 5.19 12.76 11.83
CA ASP A 101 5.29 12.22 13.19
C ASP A 101 5.11 10.70 13.22
N ALA A 102 4.26 10.16 12.35
CA ALA A 102 4.10 8.72 12.19
C ALA A 102 5.37 8.05 11.62
N LEU A 103 6.03 8.69 10.64
CA LEU A 103 7.29 8.19 10.08
C LEU A 103 8.43 8.25 11.09
N LYS A 104 8.52 9.32 11.89
CA LYS A 104 9.51 9.41 12.99
C LYS A 104 9.31 8.28 14.00
N TRP A 105 8.08 8.10 14.46
CA TRP A 105 7.74 6.98 15.35
C TRP A 105 8.19 5.64 14.77
N LEU A 106 7.89 5.36 13.50
CA LEU A 106 8.25 4.10 12.86
C LEU A 106 9.78 3.87 12.83
N ILE A 107 10.53 4.91 12.47
CA ILE A 107 11.99 4.85 12.35
C ILE A 107 12.65 4.68 13.72
N ASP A 108 12.17 5.42 14.72
CA ASP A 108 12.77 5.49 16.06
C ASP A 108 12.32 4.32 16.98
N SER A 109 11.28 3.58 16.60
CA SER A 109 10.84 2.38 17.34
C SER A 109 11.96 1.33 17.42
N GLU A 110 12.14 0.70 18.57
CA GLU A 110 13.04 -0.46 18.70
C GLU A 110 12.36 -1.75 18.22
N GLY A 111 13.10 -2.67 17.61
CA GLY A 111 12.52 -3.93 17.09
C GLY A 111 11.58 -3.73 15.89
N PRO A 112 10.79 -4.75 15.51
CA PRO A 112 9.88 -4.68 14.37
C PRO A 112 8.73 -3.71 14.64
N ALA A 113 8.29 -2.98 13.62
CA ALA A 113 7.16 -2.05 13.72
C ALA A 113 6.35 -1.99 12.42
N LEU A 114 5.02 -1.84 12.55
CA LEU A 114 4.09 -1.71 11.42
C LEU A 114 3.38 -0.35 11.46
N LEU A 115 3.44 0.38 10.36
CA LEU A 115 2.67 1.60 10.12
C LEU A 115 1.64 1.33 9.03
N GLU A 116 0.37 1.29 9.40
CA GLU A 116 -0.72 1.31 8.42
C GLU A 116 -1.00 2.76 8.02
N VAL A 117 -0.95 3.07 6.73
CA VAL A 117 -1.27 4.39 6.19
C VAL A 117 -2.52 4.27 5.34
N VAL A 118 -3.61 4.90 5.78
CA VAL A 118 -4.84 4.99 4.98
C VAL A 118 -4.60 6.00 3.88
N THR A 119 -4.69 5.55 2.63
CA THR A 119 -4.41 6.37 1.44
C THR A 119 -5.64 6.52 0.56
N ASP A 120 -5.62 7.53 -0.31
CA ASP A 120 -6.65 7.72 -1.32
C ASP A 120 -6.80 6.49 -2.24
N LYS A 121 -8.05 6.18 -2.56
CA LYS A 121 -8.42 5.09 -3.46
C LYS A 121 -8.46 5.59 -4.89
N LYS A 122 -8.32 4.66 -5.84
CA LYS A 122 -8.50 4.88 -7.29
C LYS A 122 -7.57 5.97 -7.87
N VAL A 123 -6.37 6.10 -7.32
CA VAL A 123 -5.34 7.00 -7.83
C VAL A 123 -4.46 6.24 -8.83
N PRO A 124 -4.38 6.65 -10.11
CA PRO A 124 -3.52 5.99 -11.09
C PRO A 124 -2.05 6.35 -10.87
N VAL A 125 -1.15 5.39 -11.12
CA VAL A 125 0.29 5.66 -11.20
C VAL A 125 0.59 6.33 -12.55
N LEU A 126 1.19 7.52 -12.51
CA LEU A 126 1.58 8.32 -13.68
C LEU A 126 3.03 8.85 -13.52
N PRO A 127 3.78 9.03 -14.61
CA PRO A 127 3.39 8.81 -16.00
C PRO A 127 3.28 7.33 -16.36
N MET A 128 2.50 7.01 -17.40
CA MET A 128 2.28 5.64 -17.88
C MET A 128 2.46 5.59 -19.40
N VAL A 129 3.29 4.66 -19.89
CA VAL A 129 3.35 4.31 -21.31
C VAL A 129 2.44 3.09 -21.52
N PRO A 130 1.29 3.22 -22.21
CA PRO A 130 0.40 2.10 -22.47
C PRO A 130 1.11 1.00 -23.27
N ALA A 131 0.64 -0.25 -23.12
CA ALA A 131 1.19 -1.36 -23.88
C ALA A 131 0.99 -1.12 -25.39
N GLY A 132 2.09 -1.18 -26.14
CA GLY A 132 2.09 -0.92 -27.59
C GLY A 132 2.42 0.52 -27.98
N SER A 133 2.52 1.46 -27.04
CA SER A 133 2.95 2.85 -27.28
C SER A 133 4.47 3.00 -27.25
N ALA A 134 5.00 3.99 -27.97
CA ALA A 134 6.40 4.38 -27.89
C ALA A 134 6.69 5.14 -26.58
N LEU A 135 7.96 5.16 -26.14
CA LEU A 135 8.36 5.79 -24.88
C LEU A 135 8.04 7.30 -24.78
N HIS A 136 7.85 8.00 -25.90
CA HIS A 136 7.49 9.42 -25.93
C HIS A 136 5.97 9.67 -25.93
N GLU A 137 5.15 8.62 -25.98
CA GLU A 137 3.68 8.68 -26.01
C GLU A 137 3.09 8.41 -24.62
N PHE A 138 3.75 8.90 -23.57
CA PHE A 138 3.34 8.67 -22.19
C PHE A 138 2.14 9.54 -21.78
N LEU A 139 1.27 8.95 -20.95
CA LEU A 139 0.21 9.67 -20.25
C LEU A 139 0.82 10.44 -19.08
N VAL A 140 0.41 11.69 -18.90
CA VAL A 140 0.81 12.56 -17.78
C VAL A 140 -0.39 12.88 -16.90
N PHE A 141 -0.12 13.30 -15.67
CA PHE A 141 -1.16 13.79 -14.77
C PHE A 141 -1.78 15.10 -15.31
N ASP A 142 -3.10 15.18 -15.23
CA ASP A 142 -3.91 16.34 -15.57
C ASP A 142 -5.07 16.37 -14.56
N GLY A 143 -5.13 17.45 -13.76
CA GLY A 143 -6.07 17.55 -12.65
C GLY A 143 -7.54 17.70 -13.08
N GLU A 144 -7.82 18.27 -14.25
CA GLU A 144 -9.19 18.38 -14.76
C GLU A 144 -9.65 17.04 -15.32
N LYS A 145 -8.78 16.33 -16.06
CA LYS A 145 -9.08 14.97 -16.53
C LYS A 145 -9.26 13.99 -15.38
N ASP A 146 -8.52 14.14 -14.28
CA ASP A 146 -8.70 13.30 -13.08
C ASP A 146 -10.11 13.51 -12.47
N LYS A 147 -10.56 14.76 -12.35
CA LYS A 147 -11.91 15.07 -11.85
C LYS A 147 -13.00 14.49 -12.75
N GLU A 148 -12.88 14.68 -14.07
CA GLU A 148 -13.82 14.11 -15.05
C GLU A 148 -13.85 12.58 -14.96
N ARG A 149 -12.68 11.96 -14.80
CA ARG A 149 -12.55 10.50 -14.69
C ARG A 149 -13.18 9.95 -13.41
N ARG A 150 -13.05 10.65 -12.28
CA ARG A 150 -13.68 10.30 -11.00
C ARG A 150 -15.19 10.40 -11.07
N GLU A 151 -15.73 11.46 -11.68
CA GLU A 151 -17.17 11.60 -11.86
C GLU A 151 -17.73 10.48 -12.77
N LEU A 152 -17.04 10.16 -13.86
CA LEU A 152 -17.44 9.03 -14.73
C LEU A 152 -17.44 7.68 -13.97
N MET A 153 -16.43 7.45 -13.14
CA MET A 153 -16.32 6.25 -12.29
C MET A 153 -17.48 6.16 -11.30
N ARG A 154 -17.80 7.29 -10.66
CA ARG A 154 -18.92 7.41 -9.72
C ARG A 154 -20.25 7.07 -10.39
N GLN A 155 -20.46 7.55 -11.60
CA GLN A 155 -21.66 7.24 -12.39
C GLN A 155 -21.74 5.76 -12.76
N ARG A 156 -20.64 5.17 -13.28
CA ARG A 156 -20.60 3.76 -13.73
C ARG A 156 -20.79 2.75 -12.60
N THR A 157 -20.33 3.10 -11.39
CA THR A 157 -20.34 2.19 -10.24
C THR A 157 -21.50 2.44 -9.28
N GLY A 158 -22.42 3.35 -9.62
CA GLY A 158 -23.55 3.70 -8.77
C GLY A 158 -23.14 4.37 -7.45
N GLY A 159 -22.00 5.07 -7.45
CA GLY A 159 -21.45 5.76 -6.27
C GLY A 159 -20.66 4.87 -5.31
N LEU A 160 -20.43 3.59 -5.64
CA LEU A 160 -19.62 2.69 -4.81
C LEU A 160 -18.12 3.02 -4.87
N HIS A 161 -17.66 3.51 -6.03
CA HIS A 161 -16.28 3.95 -6.26
C HIS A 161 -16.28 5.28 -7.01
N GLY A 162 -15.24 6.10 -6.86
CA GLY A 162 -15.14 7.42 -7.52
C GLY A 162 -15.32 8.57 -6.56
#